data_AF-A0A2V7BL06-F1
#
_entry.id   AF-A0A2V7BL06-F1
#
_cell.length_a   1.000
_cell.length_b   1.000
_cell.length_c   1.000
_cell.angle_alpha   90.00
_cell.angle_beta   90.00
_cell.angle_gamma   90.00
#
_symmetry.space_group_name_H-M   'P 1'
#
loop_
_entity.id
_entity.type
_entity.pdbx_description
1 polymer ?
#
loop_
_entity_poly.entity_id
_entity_poly.type
_entity_poly.pdbx_seq_one_letter_code
_entity_poly.pdbx_strand_id
1 'polypeptide(L)'
;MTMASGPRLAPRTWRVKVRRARWARRDCRRAGLTVATGRRSNARMRGPRVLAVILLLVISSPAASASPYEQLDTFFRKATTILSEASSGELSHARASQAQQEIQQLARPLFDVRSAARRVLEPGWNTLSVVQREEFVRLFGDHLLWGYLSLVRGRLSRDRPPTIRLVAEEVGAGGRVALVRTVVRTKDGADVPFDYVMTKAGANWLVRDVVVDGVSLIENYRAQVAQVLRDSTFAGLVARLRSGAGGGGRQPASRPVGGEPISYPPVQRAAPQNGENP
;
A
#
# COMPACT_ATOMS: atom_id res chain seq x y z
N MET A 1 13.43 -49.80 30.77
CA MET A 1 13.51 -49.04 29.51
C MET A 1 13.84 -47.60 29.86
N THR A 2 15.05 -47.20 29.50
CA THR A 2 15.80 -46.06 30.04
C THR A 2 15.44 -44.77 29.32
N MET A 3 15.13 -43.70 30.06
CA MET A 3 14.93 -42.35 29.52
C MET A 3 16.26 -41.77 29.03
N ALA A 4 16.33 -41.33 27.77
CA ALA A 4 17.46 -40.61 27.20
C ALA A 4 17.11 -39.13 27.04
N SER A 5 17.77 -38.31 27.85
CA SER A 5 17.68 -36.84 27.88
C SER A 5 18.51 -36.23 26.75
N GLY A 6 17.87 -35.53 25.81
CA GLY A 6 18.55 -34.78 24.74
C GLY A 6 19.11 -33.42 25.22
N PRO A 7 20.22 -32.93 24.65
CA PRO A 7 20.95 -31.77 25.18
C PRO A 7 20.33 -30.41 24.80
N ARG A 8 20.43 -29.46 25.75
CA ARG A 8 19.99 -28.06 25.63
C ARG A 8 20.98 -27.26 24.77
N LEU A 9 20.50 -26.60 23.72
CA LEU A 9 21.28 -25.68 22.89
C LEU A 9 21.24 -24.26 23.49
N ALA A 10 22.43 -23.70 23.74
CA ALA A 10 22.64 -22.33 24.21
C ALA A 10 22.57 -21.30 23.06
N PRO A 11 22.12 -20.06 23.31
CA PRO A 11 22.01 -19.04 22.26
C PRO A 11 23.38 -18.44 21.87
N ARG A 12 23.64 -18.43 20.56
CA ARG A 12 24.84 -17.84 19.92
C ARG A 12 24.72 -16.31 19.89
N THR A 13 25.55 -15.63 20.65
CA THR A 13 25.70 -14.16 20.58
C THR A 13 26.62 -13.77 19.43
N TRP A 14 26.14 -12.92 18.51
CA TRP A 14 26.95 -12.34 17.43
C TRP A 14 27.42 -10.93 17.84
N ARG A 15 28.74 -10.73 17.98
CA ARG A 15 29.37 -9.40 18.11
C ARG A 15 29.70 -8.88 16.72
N VAL A 16 29.11 -7.75 16.33
CA VAL A 16 29.48 -7.01 15.11
C VAL A 16 30.50 -5.93 15.49
N LYS A 17 31.70 -5.99 14.89
CA LYS A 17 32.72 -4.93 14.95
C LYS A 17 32.36 -3.84 13.93
N VAL A 18 32.08 -2.63 14.40
CA VAL A 18 31.89 -1.45 13.55
C VAL A 18 33.24 -0.74 13.38
N ARG A 19 33.75 -0.68 12.14
CA ARG A 19 34.89 0.18 11.76
C ARG A 19 34.38 1.54 11.32
N ARG A 20 34.78 2.61 12.02
CA ARG A 20 34.51 4.00 11.64
C ARG A 20 35.48 4.43 10.52
N ALA A 21 34.94 4.85 9.38
CA ALA A 21 35.71 5.54 8.35
C ALA A 21 35.67 7.06 8.59
N ARG A 22 36.85 7.65 8.82
CA ARG A 22 37.10 9.09 8.89
C ARG A 22 37.27 9.61 7.46
N TRP A 23 36.46 10.56 7.03
CA TRP A 23 36.73 11.37 5.85
C TRP A 23 37.19 12.76 6.26
N ALA A 24 38.36 13.13 5.74
CA ALA A 24 39.14 14.30 6.08
C ALA A 24 38.58 15.56 5.42
N ARG A 25 38.56 16.65 6.18
CA ARG A 25 38.39 18.02 5.68
C ARG A 25 39.65 18.40 4.90
N ARG A 26 39.50 19.03 3.74
CA ARG A 26 40.56 19.82 3.10
C ARG A 26 40.08 21.24 2.93
N ASP A 27 40.80 22.13 3.60
CA ASP A 27 40.82 23.57 3.37
C ASP A 27 41.39 23.88 1.99
N CYS A 28 40.87 24.93 1.35
CA CYS A 28 41.64 25.76 0.44
C CYS A 28 41.26 27.23 0.69
N ARG A 29 42.23 27.98 1.21
CA ARG A 29 42.18 29.45 1.36
C ARG A 29 42.63 30.14 0.06
N ARG A 30 42.32 31.45 0.03
CA ARG A 30 42.98 32.58 -0.66
C ARG A 30 42.51 32.95 -2.07
N ALA A 31 41.77 34.06 -2.14
CA ALA A 31 42.21 35.38 -2.63
C ALA A 31 41.14 36.38 -2.13
N GLY A 32 41.39 37.45 -1.38
CA GLY A 32 42.45 38.42 -1.46
C GLY A 32 42.03 39.51 -2.45
N LEU A 33 41.44 40.61 -1.98
CA LEU A 33 41.50 41.96 -2.59
C LEU A 33 40.85 43.02 -1.66
N THR A 34 41.74 43.82 -1.08
CA THR A 34 41.72 45.27 -0.82
C THR A 34 40.48 46.00 -0.30
N VAL A 35 40.71 46.59 0.87
CA VAL A 35 39.98 47.68 1.53
C VAL A 35 40.02 48.97 0.69
N ALA A 36 38.87 49.63 0.56
CA ALA A 36 38.79 51.07 0.27
C ALA A 36 37.89 51.73 1.31
N THR A 37 38.49 52.60 2.13
CA THR A 37 37.81 53.46 3.10
C THR A 37 37.19 54.67 2.41
N GLY A 38 35.89 54.90 2.61
CA GLY A 38 35.16 56.02 2.03
C GLY A 38 34.11 56.60 2.98
N ARG A 39 34.54 57.60 3.76
CA ARG A 39 33.88 58.81 4.27
C ARG A 39 32.33 58.86 4.39
N ARG A 40 31.90 59.23 5.61
CA ARG A 40 30.55 59.61 6.05
C ARG A 40 29.84 60.62 5.13
N SER A 41 28.53 60.42 4.94
CA SER A 41 27.56 61.52 4.90
C SER A 41 26.14 61.01 5.24
N ASN A 42 25.52 61.68 6.22
CA ASN A 42 24.11 61.53 6.56
C ASN A 42 23.25 62.09 5.43
N ALA A 43 22.24 61.34 4.98
CA ALA A 43 21.10 61.91 4.27
C ALA A 43 19.81 61.19 4.70
N ARG A 44 18.98 61.94 5.42
CA ARG A 44 17.57 61.64 5.74
C ARG A 44 16.72 61.73 4.47
N MET A 45 15.98 60.68 4.09
CA MET A 45 14.72 60.76 3.31
C MET A 45 13.91 59.47 3.61
N ARG A 46 12.87 59.51 4.45
CA ARG A 46 11.44 59.74 4.12
C ARG A 46 10.86 58.81 3.04
N GLY A 47 10.03 57.85 3.46
CA GLY A 47 9.05 57.15 2.63
C GLY A 47 8.56 55.82 3.25
N PRO A 48 7.25 55.62 3.52
CA PRO A 48 6.73 54.34 4.00
C PRO A 48 6.51 53.42 2.78
N ARG A 49 7.56 52.74 2.33
CA ARG A 49 7.48 51.65 1.35
C ARG A 49 7.88 50.31 1.96
N VAL A 50 7.51 50.08 3.22
CA VAL A 50 7.80 48.83 3.94
C VAL A 50 6.57 47.93 4.08
N LEU A 51 5.36 48.43 3.73
CA LEU A 51 4.12 47.69 4.00
C LEU A 51 3.64 46.75 2.88
N ALA A 52 4.36 46.61 1.76
CA ALA A 52 3.90 45.84 0.59
C ALA A 52 4.67 44.52 0.33
N VAL A 53 5.59 44.12 1.21
CA VAL A 53 6.39 42.89 1.05
C VAL A 53 5.97 41.77 2.02
N ILE A 54 5.06 42.05 2.97
CA ILE A 54 4.66 41.08 4.01
C ILE A 54 3.41 40.26 3.62
N LEU A 55 2.69 40.61 2.53
CA LEU A 55 1.43 39.94 2.14
C LEU A 55 1.57 38.88 1.04
N LEU A 56 2.73 38.23 0.90
CA LEU A 56 2.91 37.13 -0.08
C LEU A 56 3.88 36.03 0.37
N LEU A 57 4.08 35.88 1.68
CA LEU A 57 4.46 34.57 2.23
C LEU A 57 3.18 33.77 2.46
N VAL A 58 2.52 33.39 1.36
CA VAL A 58 1.69 32.18 1.35
C VAL A 58 2.68 31.04 1.55
N ILE A 59 2.92 30.70 2.81
CA ILE A 59 3.62 29.50 3.20
C ILE A 59 2.75 28.36 2.67
N SER A 60 3.06 27.89 1.47
CA SER A 60 2.55 26.62 0.97
C SER A 60 3.10 25.56 1.92
N SER A 61 2.39 25.33 3.03
CA SER A 61 2.65 24.20 3.89
C SER A 61 2.67 22.98 2.99
N PRO A 62 3.77 22.21 2.94
CA PRO A 62 3.76 20.97 2.20
C PRO A 62 2.64 20.15 2.82
N ALA A 63 1.59 19.87 2.04
CA ALA A 63 0.50 19.02 2.49
C ALA A 63 1.15 17.74 3.03
N ALA A 64 1.00 17.51 4.33
CA ALA A 64 1.51 16.30 4.94
C ALA A 64 0.92 15.12 4.17
N SER A 65 1.78 14.32 3.56
CA SER A 65 1.37 13.10 2.85
C SER A 65 0.62 12.22 3.86
N ALA A 66 -0.66 11.95 3.57
CA ALA A 66 -1.52 11.15 4.44
C ALA A 66 -0.83 9.84 4.84
N SER A 67 -1.01 9.44 6.10
CA SER A 67 -0.48 8.16 6.57
C SER A 67 -1.16 7.01 5.82
N PRO A 68 -0.52 5.82 5.73
CA PRO A 68 -1.16 4.67 5.09
C PRO A 68 -2.49 4.31 5.78
N TYR A 69 -2.56 4.45 7.11
CA TYR A 69 -3.77 4.33 7.92
C TYR A 69 -4.85 5.31 7.48
N GLU A 70 -4.54 6.61 7.41
CA GLU A 70 -5.52 7.66 7.08
C GLU A 70 -6.08 7.48 5.67
N GLN A 71 -5.23 7.08 4.74
CA GLN A 71 -5.63 6.81 3.36
C GLN A 71 -6.61 5.63 3.27
N LEU A 72 -6.34 4.54 4.02
CA LEU A 72 -7.25 3.38 4.08
C LEU A 72 -8.53 3.69 4.86
N ASP A 73 -8.45 4.41 5.97
CA ASP A 73 -9.63 4.84 6.74
C ASP A 73 -10.58 5.65 5.86
N THR A 74 -10.04 6.64 5.14
CA THR A 74 -10.82 7.47 4.22
C THR A 74 -11.49 6.64 3.13
N PHE A 75 -10.79 5.63 2.60
CA PHE A 75 -11.37 4.69 1.66
C PHE A 75 -12.52 3.89 2.28
N PHE A 76 -12.32 3.27 3.45
CA PHE A 76 -13.32 2.44 4.09
C PHE A 76 -14.54 3.22 4.52
N ARG A 77 -14.39 4.45 5.01
CA ARG A 77 -15.52 5.33 5.33
C ARG A 77 -16.36 5.60 4.09
N LYS A 78 -15.73 6.04 2.99
CA LYS A 78 -16.43 6.28 1.71
C LYS A 78 -17.13 5.04 1.18
N ALA A 79 -16.43 3.89 1.18
CA ALA A 79 -17.01 2.63 0.74
C ALA A 79 -18.20 2.20 1.62
N THR A 80 -18.09 2.36 2.93
CA THR A 80 -19.16 2.03 3.89
C THR A 80 -20.37 2.95 3.71
N THR A 81 -20.16 4.24 3.44
CA THR A 81 -21.23 5.19 3.08
C THR A 81 -21.96 4.71 1.81
N ILE A 82 -21.23 4.43 0.72
CA ILE A 82 -21.81 3.92 -0.53
C ILE A 82 -22.64 2.64 -0.30
N LEU A 83 -22.10 1.70 0.49
CA LEU A 83 -22.79 0.45 0.82
C LEU A 83 -24.04 0.68 1.68
N SER A 84 -24.00 1.64 2.61
CA SER A 84 -25.12 1.93 3.51
C SER A 84 -26.25 2.62 2.77
N GLU A 85 -25.95 3.60 1.91
CA GLU A 85 -26.92 4.27 1.02
C GLU A 85 -27.53 3.29 0.02
N ALA A 86 -26.75 2.32 -0.46
CA ALA A 86 -27.29 1.25 -1.27
C ALA A 86 -28.26 0.36 -0.47
N SER A 87 -28.03 0.14 0.83
CA SER A 87 -28.82 -0.78 1.65
C SER A 87 -30.08 -0.14 2.28
N SER A 88 -30.20 1.19 2.27
CA SER A 88 -31.40 1.90 2.71
C SER A 88 -32.47 1.94 1.59
N GLY A 89 -33.28 0.89 1.49
CA GLY A 89 -34.42 0.81 0.56
C GLY A 89 -34.70 -0.63 0.10
N GLU A 90 -35.83 -0.87 -0.59
CA GLU A 90 -36.03 -2.11 -1.35
C GLU A 90 -34.95 -2.20 -2.45
N LEU A 91 -33.86 -2.88 -2.13
CA LEU A 91 -32.69 -2.98 -2.98
C LEU A 91 -33.02 -3.71 -4.27
N SER A 92 -33.18 -2.98 -5.37
CA SER A 92 -33.08 -3.60 -6.69
C SER A 92 -31.66 -4.13 -6.88
N HIS A 93 -31.51 -5.30 -7.52
CA HIS A 93 -30.20 -5.84 -7.92
C HIS A 93 -29.35 -4.80 -8.68
N ALA A 94 -29.98 -3.84 -9.35
CA ALA A 94 -29.34 -2.75 -10.06
C ALA A 94 -28.56 -1.80 -9.13
N ARG A 95 -29.15 -1.33 -8.01
CA ARG A 95 -28.43 -0.40 -7.08
C ARG A 95 -27.24 -1.08 -6.42
N ALA A 96 -27.38 -2.34 -6.01
CA ALA A 96 -26.28 -3.11 -5.43
C ALA A 96 -25.10 -3.27 -6.42
N SER A 97 -25.42 -3.52 -7.70
CA SER A 97 -24.40 -3.61 -8.76
C SER A 97 -23.72 -2.27 -9.01
N GLN A 98 -24.47 -1.18 -9.03
CA GLN A 98 -23.94 0.18 -9.19
C GLN A 98 -23.02 0.58 -8.02
N ALA A 99 -23.43 0.33 -6.78
CA ALA A 99 -22.61 0.59 -5.59
C ALA A 99 -21.28 -0.17 -5.64
N GLN A 100 -21.30 -1.42 -6.13
CA GLN A 100 -20.07 -2.20 -6.30
C GLN A 100 -19.13 -1.57 -7.37
N GLN A 101 -19.68 -1.04 -8.46
CA GLN A 101 -18.90 -0.33 -9.48
C GLN A 101 -18.32 0.98 -8.94
N GLU A 102 -19.09 1.76 -8.17
CA GLU A 102 -18.63 2.99 -7.51
C GLU A 102 -17.44 2.70 -6.57
N ILE A 103 -17.54 1.65 -5.75
CA ILE A 103 -16.46 1.24 -4.85
C ILE A 103 -15.25 0.72 -5.64
N GLN A 104 -15.46 0.01 -6.75
CA GLN A 104 -14.37 -0.43 -7.62
C GLN A 104 -13.60 0.77 -8.19
N GLN A 105 -14.29 1.80 -8.67
CA GLN A 105 -13.65 3.02 -9.15
C GLN A 105 -12.89 3.75 -8.04
N LEU A 106 -13.46 3.81 -6.83
CA LEU A 106 -12.82 4.37 -5.65
C LEU A 106 -11.55 3.58 -5.25
N ALA A 107 -11.56 2.26 -5.42
CA ALA A 107 -10.45 1.39 -5.03
C ALA A 107 -9.28 1.44 -6.03
N ARG A 108 -9.54 1.60 -7.33
CA ARG A 108 -8.50 1.60 -8.40
C ARG A 108 -7.23 2.41 -8.07
N PRO A 109 -7.30 3.69 -7.69
CA PRO A 109 -6.09 4.48 -7.43
C PRO A 109 -5.34 4.06 -6.16
N LEU A 110 -5.94 3.23 -5.29
CA LEU A 110 -5.32 2.76 -4.06
C LEU A 110 -4.45 1.52 -4.27
N PHE A 111 -4.62 0.78 -5.37
CA PHE A 111 -3.92 -0.47 -5.60
C PHE A 111 -2.80 -0.31 -6.62
N ASP A 112 -1.63 -0.92 -6.35
CA ASP A 112 -0.55 -1.06 -7.33
C ASP A 112 -0.83 -2.24 -8.28
N VAL A 113 -1.85 -2.06 -9.11
CA VAL A 113 -2.33 -3.08 -10.06
C VAL A 113 -1.23 -3.51 -11.02
N ARG A 114 -0.37 -2.58 -11.47
CA ARG A 114 0.70 -2.89 -12.42
C ARG A 114 1.75 -3.80 -11.80
N SER A 115 2.21 -3.50 -10.59
CA SER A 115 3.16 -4.38 -9.89
C SER A 115 2.54 -5.73 -9.56
N ALA A 116 1.26 -5.75 -9.17
CA ALA A 116 0.52 -6.99 -8.95
C ALA A 116 0.43 -7.85 -10.23
N ALA A 117 0.04 -7.26 -11.35
CA ALA A 117 -0.04 -7.93 -12.65
C ALA A 117 1.31 -8.51 -13.08
N ARG A 118 2.40 -7.75 -12.90
CA ARG A 118 3.76 -8.23 -13.16
C ARG A 118 4.09 -9.45 -12.29
N ARG A 119 3.88 -9.37 -10.98
CA ARG A 119 4.18 -10.45 -10.03
C ARG A 119 3.42 -11.74 -10.36
N VAL A 120 2.16 -11.62 -10.75
CA VAL A 120 1.31 -12.76 -11.12
C VAL A 120 1.78 -13.44 -12.41
N LEU A 121 2.42 -12.70 -13.33
CA LEU A 121 2.93 -13.22 -14.60
C LEU A 121 4.42 -13.59 -14.57
N GLU A 122 5.16 -13.35 -13.49
CA GLU A 122 6.59 -13.70 -13.44
C GLU A 122 6.78 -15.23 -13.47
N PRO A 123 7.68 -15.76 -14.34
CA PRO A 123 8.70 -15.03 -15.11
C PRO A 123 8.28 -14.53 -16.51
N GLY A 124 7.13 -14.96 -17.03
CA GLY A 124 6.64 -14.66 -18.40
C GLY A 124 6.35 -13.19 -18.70
N TRP A 125 6.31 -12.29 -17.71
CA TRP A 125 6.08 -10.86 -17.92
C TRP A 125 7.00 -10.23 -18.98
N ASN A 126 8.29 -10.58 -18.94
CA ASN A 126 9.31 -9.96 -19.79
C ASN A 126 9.21 -10.39 -21.26
N THR A 127 8.52 -11.49 -21.57
CA THR A 127 8.34 -11.97 -22.96
C THR A 127 7.16 -11.31 -23.67
N LEU A 128 6.27 -10.64 -22.94
CA LEU A 128 5.10 -9.96 -23.48
C LEU A 128 5.46 -8.61 -24.10
N SER A 129 4.76 -8.23 -25.17
CA SER A 129 4.84 -6.88 -25.75
C SER A 129 4.24 -5.83 -24.79
N VAL A 130 4.55 -4.55 -25.03
CA VAL A 130 3.97 -3.45 -24.24
C VAL A 130 2.44 -3.48 -24.32
N VAL A 131 1.88 -3.68 -25.52
CA VAL A 131 0.42 -3.75 -25.72
C VAL A 131 -0.20 -4.90 -24.93
N GLN A 132 0.42 -6.09 -24.94
CA GLN A 132 -0.05 -7.24 -24.16
C GLN A 132 0.00 -7.00 -22.66
N ARG A 133 1.06 -6.33 -22.17
CA ARG A 133 1.20 -5.96 -20.75
C ARG A 133 0.11 -4.97 -20.34
N GLU A 134 -0.13 -3.92 -21.12
CA GLU A 134 -1.17 -2.92 -20.81
C GLU A 134 -2.57 -3.53 -20.81
N GLU A 135 -2.87 -4.37 -21.82
CA GLU A 135 -4.14 -5.07 -21.86
C GLU A 135 -4.34 -5.98 -20.64
N PHE A 136 -3.31 -6.76 -20.30
CA PHE A 136 -3.38 -7.63 -19.13
C PHE A 136 -3.53 -6.84 -17.83
N VAL A 137 -2.75 -5.76 -17.63
CA VAL A 137 -2.84 -4.90 -16.43
C VAL A 137 -4.26 -4.39 -16.24
N ARG A 138 -4.92 -3.93 -17.32
CA ARG A 138 -6.30 -3.47 -17.27
C ARG A 138 -7.26 -4.60 -16.88
N LEU A 139 -7.25 -5.71 -17.63
CA LEU A 139 -8.17 -6.84 -17.42
C LEU A 139 -7.98 -7.52 -16.07
N PHE A 140 -6.72 -7.75 -15.68
CA PHE A 140 -6.37 -8.32 -14.39
C PHE A 140 -6.75 -7.37 -13.26
N GLY A 141 -6.52 -6.06 -13.39
CA GLY A 141 -6.94 -5.07 -12.40
C GLY A 141 -8.44 -5.04 -12.17
N ASP A 142 -9.22 -5.05 -13.25
CA ASP A 142 -10.67 -5.12 -13.20
C ASP A 142 -11.12 -6.38 -12.43
N HIS A 143 -10.55 -7.52 -12.80
CA HIS A 143 -10.86 -8.81 -12.19
C HIS A 143 -10.42 -8.92 -10.72
N LEU A 144 -9.22 -8.47 -10.39
CA LEU A 144 -8.64 -8.46 -9.04
C LEU A 144 -9.51 -7.65 -8.08
N LEU A 145 -9.83 -6.40 -8.47
CA LEU A 145 -10.63 -5.51 -7.63
C LEU A 145 -12.05 -6.02 -7.48
N TRP A 146 -12.66 -6.53 -8.55
CA TRP A 146 -13.99 -7.12 -8.48
C TRP A 146 -14.01 -8.35 -7.56
N GLY A 147 -13.02 -9.23 -7.67
CA GLY A 147 -12.87 -10.42 -6.85
C GLY A 147 -12.68 -10.09 -5.36
N TYR A 148 -11.81 -9.12 -5.07
CA TYR A 148 -11.59 -8.62 -3.70
C TYR A 148 -12.87 -8.00 -3.11
N LEU A 149 -13.55 -7.11 -3.84
CA LEU A 149 -14.78 -6.48 -3.35
C LEU A 149 -15.90 -7.49 -3.16
N SER A 150 -16.01 -8.49 -4.03
CA SER A 150 -16.99 -9.58 -3.89
C SER A 150 -16.68 -10.48 -2.69
N LEU A 151 -15.40 -10.75 -2.42
CA LEU A 151 -14.95 -11.44 -1.22
C LEU A 151 -15.36 -10.69 0.05
N VAL A 152 -15.04 -9.39 0.13
CA VAL A 152 -15.41 -8.56 1.29
C VAL A 152 -16.93 -8.48 1.42
N ARG A 153 -17.65 -8.18 0.34
CA ARG A 153 -19.13 -8.10 0.33
C ARG A 153 -19.78 -9.40 0.76
N GLY A 154 -19.24 -10.56 0.36
CA GLY A 154 -19.73 -11.87 0.77
C GLY A 154 -19.54 -12.18 2.26
N ARG A 155 -18.58 -11.51 2.91
CA ARG A 155 -18.35 -11.60 4.36
C ARG A 155 -19.26 -10.65 5.15
N LEU A 156 -19.73 -9.55 4.56
CA LEU A 156 -20.55 -8.53 5.24
C LEU A 156 -22.03 -8.92 5.33
N SER A 157 -22.73 -8.37 6.33
CA SER A 157 -24.19 -8.48 6.42
C SER A 157 -24.87 -7.62 5.36
N ARG A 158 -26.05 -8.04 4.90
CA ARG A 158 -26.92 -7.22 4.04
C ARG A 158 -27.84 -6.31 4.86
N ASP A 159 -28.16 -6.72 6.09
CA ASP A 159 -29.16 -6.06 6.92
C ASP A 159 -28.55 -5.06 7.90
N ARG A 160 -27.22 -4.91 7.89
CA ARG A 160 -26.47 -4.08 8.84
C ARG A 160 -25.37 -3.30 8.11
N PRO A 161 -25.05 -2.08 8.55
CA PRO A 161 -23.87 -1.38 8.06
C PRO A 161 -22.59 -2.21 8.24
N PRO A 162 -21.67 -2.19 7.27
CA PRO A 162 -20.35 -2.80 7.40
C PRO A 162 -19.61 -2.31 8.65
N THR A 163 -18.97 -3.22 9.38
CA THR A 163 -18.07 -2.85 10.50
C THR A 163 -16.66 -3.27 10.13
N ILE A 164 -15.84 -2.27 9.80
CA ILE A 164 -14.42 -2.41 9.45
C ILE A 164 -13.63 -1.54 10.42
N ARG A 165 -12.70 -2.14 11.16
CA ARG A 165 -11.86 -1.43 12.15
C ARG A 165 -10.41 -1.53 11.73
N LEU A 166 -9.72 -0.41 11.60
CA LEU A 166 -8.26 -0.42 11.51
C LEU A 166 -7.71 -0.56 12.93
N VAL A 167 -6.82 -1.53 13.15
CA VAL A 167 -6.35 -1.90 14.50
C VAL A 167 -4.87 -1.62 14.73
N ALA A 168 -4.07 -1.55 13.66
CA ALA A 168 -2.65 -1.21 13.76
C ALA A 168 -2.09 -0.68 12.45
N GLU A 169 -1.03 0.12 12.56
CA GLU A 169 -0.14 0.51 11.45
C GLU A 169 1.31 0.25 11.84
N GLU A 170 2.08 -0.35 10.93
CA GLU A 170 3.52 -0.52 11.06
C GLU A 170 4.22 -0.03 9.81
N VAL A 171 5.06 1.01 9.94
CA VAL A 171 5.89 1.51 8.84
C VAL A 171 7.30 0.93 8.95
N GLY A 172 7.78 0.36 7.85
CA GLY A 172 9.07 -0.31 7.77
C GLY A 172 10.26 0.64 7.73
N ALA A 173 11.42 0.08 8.04
CA ALA A 173 12.70 0.74 7.89
C ALA A 173 12.84 1.37 6.50
N GLY A 174 13.15 2.67 6.47
CA GLY A 174 13.22 3.45 5.23
C GLY A 174 11.90 4.05 4.75
N GLY A 175 10.78 3.87 5.47
CA GLY A 175 9.54 4.63 5.26
C GLY A 175 8.84 4.39 3.93
N ARG A 176 9.18 3.29 3.23
CA ARG A 176 8.65 2.96 1.88
C ARG A 176 7.67 1.81 1.87
N VAL A 177 7.58 1.04 2.94
CA VAL A 177 6.65 -0.10 3.08
C VAL A 177 5.89 0.08 4.38
N ALA A 178 4.60 -0.20 4.37
CA ALA A 178 3.76 -0.19 5.56
C ALA A 178 2.85 -1.43 5.59
N LEU A 179 2.48 -1.85 6.79
CA LEU A 179 1.45 -2.85 7.05
C LEU A 179 0.34 -2.19 7.85
N VAL A 180 -0.87 -2.16 7.31
CA VAL A 180 -2.06 -1.70 8.02
C VAL A 180 -2.94 -2.91 8.30
N ARG A 181 -3.20 -3.18 9.58
CA ARG A 181 -4.03 -4.30 10.01
C ARG A 181 -5.45 -3.82 10.24
N THR A 182 -6.42 -4.55 9.70
CA THR A 182 -7.84 -4.27 9.90
C THR A 182 -8.59 -5.54 10.32
N VAL A 183 -9.76 -5.33 10.92
CA VAL A 183 -10.68 -6.39 11.33
C VAL A 183 -12.04 -6.10 10.73
N VAL A 184 -12.55 -7.06 9.96
CA VAL A 184 -13.88 -7.02 9.36
C VAL A 184 -14.81 -7.93 10.15
N ARG A 185 -15.90 -7.36 10.69
CA ARG A 185 -16.95 -8.15 11.32
C ARG A 185 -17.80 -8.80 10.24
N THR A 186 -17.85 -10.13 10.25
CA THR A 186 -18.64 -10.90 9.30
C THR A 186 -20.14 -10.89 9.62
N LYS A 187 -20.97 -11.29 8.66
CA LYS A 187 -22.41 -11.52 8.84
C LYS A 187 -22.71 -12.50 9.97
N ASP A 188 -21.86 -13.52 10.16
CA ASP A 188 -22.00 -14.56 11.18
C ASP A 188 -21.47 -14.12 12.55
N GLY A 189 -20.98 -12.88 12.67
CA GLY A 189 -20.53 -12.29 13.92
C GLY A 189 -19.05 -12.53 14.25
N ALA A 190 -18.33 -13.32 13.45
CA ALA A 190 -16.89 -13.53 13.59
C ALA A 190 -16.09 -12.31 13.12
N ASP A 191 -14.96 -12.03 13.77
CA ASP A 191 -13.98 -11.02 13.37
C ASP A 191 -12.90 -11.67 12.49
N VAL A 192 -12.72 -11.15 11.27
CA VAL A 192 -11.75 -11.66 10.30
C VAL A 192 -10.64 -10.62 10.09
N PRO A 193 -9.36 -10.99 10.26
CA PRO A 193 -8.24 -10.08 10.03
C PRO A 193 -7.95 -9.90 8.53
N PHE A 194 -7.67 -8.65 8.14
CA PHE A 194 -7.19 -8.25 6.83
C PHE A 194 -5.94 -7.40 6.99
N ASP A 195 -4.86 -7.84 6.37
CA ASP A 195 -3.54 -7.21 6.46
C ASP A 195 -3.20 -6.57 5.11
N TYR A 196 -3.14 -5.23 5.07
CA TYR A 196 -2.85 -4.45 3.87
C TYR A 196 -1.36 -4.12 3.82
N VAL A 197 -0.66 -4.74 2.87
CA VAL A 197 0.75 -4.46 2.61
C VAL A 197 0.82 -3.32 1.60
N MET A 198 1.31 -2.17 2.04
CA MET A 198 1.34 -0.94 1.25
C MET A 198 2.78 -0.53 0.91
N THR A 199 2.96 0.10 -0.25
CA THR A 199 4.23 0.69 -0.68
C THR A 199 4.03 2.17 -0.99
N LYS A 200 4.98 3.01 -0.58
CA LYS A 200 4.93 4.45 -0.84
C LYS A 200 5.26 4.74 -2.32
N ALA A 201 4.40 5.49 -2.99
CA ALA A 201 4.54 5.97 -4.36
C ALA A 201 4.35 7.50 -4.39
N GLY A 202 5.46 8.24 -4.39
CA GLY A 202 5.43 9.69 -4.24
C GLY A 202 4.83 10.10 -2.90
N ALA A 203 3.74 10.87 -2.95
CA ALA A 203 2.99 11.32 -1.77
C ALA A 203 1.87 10.37 -1.33
N ASN A 204 1.63 9.28 -2.05
CA ASN A 204 0.53 8.34 -1.78
C ASN A 204 1.06 6.96 -1.36
N TRP A 205 0.21 6.18 -0.71
CA TRP A 205 0.45 4.77 -0.45
C TRP A 205 -0.36 3.91 -1.41
N LEU A 206 0.25 2.88 -1.98
CA LEU A 206 -0.42 1.91 -2.83
C LEU A 206 -0.46 0.55 -2.15
N VAL A 207 -1.65 -0.03 -2.05
CA VAL A 207 -1.86 -1.42 -1.63
C VAL A 207 -1.21 -2.32 -2.67
N ARG A 208 -0.19 -3.04 -2.22
CA ARG A 208 0.56 -4.02 -3.01
C ARG A 208 -0.02 -5.42 -2.86
N ASP A 209 -0.52 -5.75 -1.67
CA ASP A 209 -1.21 -7.00 -1.40
C ASP A 209 -2.18 -6.85 -0.23
N VAL A 210 -3.17 -7.75 -0.17
CA VAL A 210 -4.08 -7.94 0.95
C VAL A 210 -3.99 -9.38 1.39
N VAL A 211 -3.67 -9.60 2.66
CA VAL A 211 -3.67 -10.93 3.28
C VAL A 211 -4.94 -11.10 4.10
N VAL A 212 -5.71 -12.14 3.78
CA VAL A 212 -6.97 -12.46 4.47
C VAL A 212 -6.82 -13.82 5.11
N ASP A 213 -7.03 -13.92 6.42
CA ASP A 213 -6.86 -15.18 7.17
C ASP A 213 -5.49 -15.86 6.87
N GLY A 214 -4.43 -15.07 6.72
CA GLY A 214 -3.08 -15.54 6.41
C GLY A 214 -2.82 -15.90 4.94
N VAL A 215 -3.79 -15.72 4.05
CA VAL A 215 -3.66 -16.01 2.61
C VAL A 215 -3.50 -14.72 1.81
N SER A 216 -2.35 -14.59 1.13
CA SER A 216 -2.07 -13.50 0.20
C SER A 216 -2.99 -13.55 -1.02
N LEU A 217 -3.65 -12.44 -1.32
CA LEU A 217 -4.49 -12.31 -2.50
C LEU A 217 -3.64 -12.43 -3.77
N ILE A 218 -2.51 -11.73 -3.84
CA ILE A 218 -1.67 -11.73 -5.05
C ILE A 218 -1.00 -13.08 -5.30
N GLU A 219 -0.48 -13.76 -4.28
CA GLU A 219 0.13 -15.08 -4.48
C GLU A 219 -0.92 -16.15 -4.82
N ASN A 220 -2.15 -16.04 -4.28
CA ASN A 220 -3.26 -16.90 -4.71
C ASN A 220 -3.62 -16.69 -6.19
N TYR A 221 -3.67 -15.44 -6.67
CA TYR A 221 -3.88 -15.17 -8.09
C TYR A 221 -2.72 -15.66 -8.96
N ARG A 222 -1.48 -15.55 -8.48
CA ARG A 222 -0.31 -16.09 -9.16
C ARG A 222 -0.40 -17.59 -9.36
N ALA A 223 -0.80 -18.34 -8.33
CA ALA A 223 -1.00 -19.79 -8.44
C ALA A 223 -2.07 -20.15 -9.47
N GLN A 224 -3.18 -19.40 -9.49
CA GLN A 224 -4.26 -19.60 -10.48
C GLN A 224 -3.80 -19.30 -11.90
N VAL A 225 -3.12 -18.17 -12.13
CA VAL A 225 -2.59 -17.81 -13.45
C VAL A 225 -1.54 -18.82 -13.90
N ALA A 226 -0.66 -19.28 -13.02
CA ALA A 226 0.31 -20.32 -13.33
C ALA A 226 -0.38 -21.64 -13.74
N GLN A 227 -1.48 -22.04 -13.09
CA GLN A 227 -2.27 -23.19 -13.52
C GLN A 227 -2.87 -22.97 -14.91
N VAL A 228 -3.48 -21.82 -15.16
CA VAL A 228 -4.07 -21.52 -16.49
C VAL A 228 -3.00 -21.54 -17.58
N LEU A 229 -1.80 -21.02 -17.32
CA LEU A 229 -0.70 -20.99 -18.27
C LEU A 229 0.00 -22.35 -18.48
N ARG A 230 -0.20 -23.32 -17.58
CA ARG A 230 0.18 -24.72 -17.83
C ARG A 230 -0.75 -25.38 -18.85
N ASP A 231 -2.03 -25.06 -18.76
CA ASP A 231 -3.09 -25.71 -19.54
C ASP A 231 -3.50 -24.89 -20.79
N SER A 232 -2.98 -23.67 -20.94
CA SER A 232 -3.42 -22.71 -21.96
C SER A 232 -2.35 -21.67 -22.28
N THR A 233 -2.60 -20.88 -23.32
CA THR A 233 -1.71 -19.78 -23.74
C THR A 233 -2.04 -18.49 -23.02
N PHE A 234 -1.15 -17.49 -23.12
CA PHE A 234 -1.44 -16.13 -22.67
C PHE A 234 -2.73 -15.55 -23.31
N ALA A 235 -2.96 -15.84 -24.60
CA ALA A 235 -4.20 -15.45 -25.27
C ALA A 235 -5.44 -16.12 -24.63
N GLY A 236 -5.33 -17.39 -24.25
CA GLY A 236 -6.37 -18.11 -23.49
C GLY A 236 -6.63 -17.49 -22.11
N LEU A 237 -5.57 -17.09 -21.39
CA LEU A 237 -5.69 -16.36 -20.13
C LEU A 237 -6.43 -15.02 -20.31
N VAL A 238 -6.05 -14.22 -21.31
CA VAL A 238 -6.70 -12.95 -21.64
C VAL A 238 -8.17 -13.17 -22.01
N ALA A 239 -8.48 -14.19 -22.80
CA ALA A 239 -9.86 -14.54 -23.15
C ALA A 239 -10.71 -14.86 -21.91
N ARG A 240 -10.16 -15.63 -20.95
CA ARG A 240 -10.83 -15.93 -19.68
C ARG A 240 -11.06 -14.68 -18.82
N LEU A 241 -10.10 -13.75 -18.79
CA LEU A 241 -10.27 -12.48 -18.07
C LEU A 241 -11.36 -11.61 -18.71
N ARG A 242 -11.45 -11.57 -20.05
CA ARG A 242 -12.51 -10.85 -20.76
C ARG A 242 -13.90 -11.43 -20.47
N SER A 243 -14.03 -12.76 -20.47
CA SER A 243 -15.31 -13.41 -20.14
C SER A 243 -15.69 -13.27 -18.66
N GLY A 244 -14.71 -13.21 -17.76
CA GLY A 244 -14.93 -13.12 -16.32
C GLY A 244 -15.19 -11.71 -15.78
N ALA A 245 -14.95 -10.66 -16.56
CA ALA A 245 -15.14 -9.26 -16.14
C ALA A 245 -16.63 -8.85 -16.01
N GLY A 246 -17.57 -9.68 -16.45
CA GLY A 246 -19.02 -9.39 -16.49
C GLY A 246 -19.90 -10.15 -15.49
N GLY A 247 -19.33 -10.93 -14.57
CA GLY A 247 -20.10 -11.73 -13.60
C GLY A 247 -20.01 -13.23 -13.87
N GLY A 248 -19.62 -13.99 -12.84
CA GLY A 248 -19.59 -15.46 -12.87
C GLY A 248 -18.21 -16.12 -12.82
N GLY A 249 -17.11 -15.36 -12.71
CA GLY A 249 -15.78 -15.92 -12.46
C GLY A 249 -15.62 -16.35 -11.00
N ARG A 250 -15.33 -17.63 -10.77
CA ARG A 250 -15.19 -18.30 -9.47
C ARG A 250 -14.50 -17.42 -8.41
N GLN A 251 -15.17 -17.31 -7.26
CA GLN A 251 -14.74 -16.49 -6.12
C GLN A 251 -13.29 -16.83 -5.69
N PRO A 252 -12.39 -15.84 -5.51
CA PRO A 252 -11.01 -16.09 -5.10
C PRO A 252 -10.87 -16.65 -3.67
N ALA A 253 -11.97 -16.75 -2.92
CA ALA A 253 -11.98 -17.23 -1.55
C ALA A 253 -12.86 -18.47 -1.40
N SER A 254 -12.24 -19.64 -1.37
CA SER A 254 -12.76 -20.77 -0.58
C SER A 254 -11.79 -21.95 -0.49
N ARG A 255 -10.74 -22.01 -1.31
CA ARG A 255 -9.70 -23.03 -1.15
C ARG A 255 -8.31 -22.42 -1.28
N PRO A 256 -7.45 -22.48 -0.25
CA PRO A 256 -6.04 -22.27 -0.46
C PRO A 256 -5.59 -23.29 -1.52
N VAL A 257 -4.99 -22.80 -2.60
CA VAL A 257 -4.32 -23.67 -3.58
C VAL A 257 -3.03 -24.15 -2.89
N GLY A 258 -3.14 -25.18 -2.05
CA GLY A 258 -2.05 -25.98 -1.49
C GLY A 258 -0.76 -25.23 -1.12
N GLY A 259 -0.86 -24.19 -0.29
CA GLY A 259 0.29 -23.44 0.22
C GLY A 259 0.09 -23.04 1.69
N GLU A 260 1.18 -23.03 2.47
CA GLU A 260 1.16 -22.51 3.84
C GLU A 260 0.65 -21.05 3.86
N PRO A 261 -0.02 -20.62 4.95
CA PRO A 261 -0.31 -19.20 5.17
C PRO A 261 0.97 -18.38 4.97
N ILE A 262 0.93 -17.40 4.08
CA ILE A 262 2.08 -16.53 3.87
C ILE A 262 2.08 -15.51 5.00
N SER A 263 2.93 -15.76 5.99
CA SER A 263 3.34 -14.73 6.94
C SER A 263 4.29 -13.78 6.20
N TYR A 264 3.83 -12.57 5.88
CA TYR A 264 4.77 -11.53 5.50
C TYR A 264 5.74 -11.33 6.67
N PRO A 265 7.07 -11.31 6.42
CA PRO A 265 8.02 -11.06 7.50
C PRO A 265 7.61 -9.75 8.19
N PRO A 266 7.63 -9.70 9.54
CA PRO A 266 7.23 -8.52 10.27
C PRO A 266 7.96 -7.32 9.69
N VAL A 267 7.19 -6.28 9.37
CA VAL A 267 7.73 -5.03 8.83
C VAL A 267 8.72 -4.52 9.87
N GLN A 268 10.02 -4.62 9.60
CA GLN A 268 11.07 -4.25 10.55
C GLN A 268 10.87 -2.77 10.87
N ARG A 269 10.41 -2.47 12.09
CA ARG A 269 10.16 -1.09 12.53
C ARG A 269 11.46 -0.30 12.40
N ALA A 270 11.35 0.96 11.96
CA ALA A 270 12.45 1.89 12.12
C ALA A 270 12.85 1.91 13.61
N ALA A 271 14.14 1.71 13.90
CA ALA A 271 14.64 1.82 15.26
C ALA A 271 14.30 3.22 15.80
N PRO A 272 13.86 3.35 17.06
CA PRO A 272 13.65 4.66 17.65
C PRO A 272 14.97 5.44 17.55
N GLN A 273 14.93 6.59 16.86
CA GLN A 273 16.03 7.54 16.95
C GLN A 273 15.96 8.14 18.34
N ASN A 274 16.66 7.52 19.28
CA ASN A 274 16.93 8.14 20.57
C ASN A 274 17.67 9.44 20.28
N GLY A 275 16.95 10.56 20.43
CA GLY A 275 17.51 11.89 20.37
C GLY A 275 18.45 12.06 21.55
N GLU A 276 19.74 11.83 21.31
CA GLU A 276 20.78 12.30 22.20
C GLU A 276 20.99 13.79 21.89
N ASN A 277 20.39 14.63 22.72
CA ASN A 277 20.61 16.06 22.74
C ASN A 277 21.83 16.33 23.64
N PRO A 278 22.97 16.82 23.14
CA PRO A 278 23.99 17.43 23.97
C PRO A 278 23.60 18.85 24.39
#